data_AF-A0A183D845-F1
#
_entry.id   AF-A0A183D845-F1
#
_cell.length_a   1.000
_cell.length_b   1.000
_cell.length_c   1.000
_cell.angle_alpha   90.00
_cell.angle_beta   90.00
_cell.angle_gamma   90.00
#
_symmetry.space_group_name_H-M   'P 1'
#
loop_
_entity.id
_entity.type
_entity.pdbx_description
1 polymer ?
#
loop_
_entity_poly.entity_id
_entity_poly.type
_entity_poly.pdbx_seq_one_letter_code
_entity_poly.pdbx_strand_id
1 'polypeptide(L)'
;MKDFQILVFTGDNVELFSRVAGALTSMILPDTYTVFHLSYEALCTQPWIGRDVACLIIADTAHLDDKCWNRLQHYFNNVVSLKFYEIKTAK
;
A
#
# COMPACT_ATOMS: atom_id res chain seq x y z
N MET A 1 -14.49 7.42 -14.16
CA MET A 1 -13.51 6.32 -14.22
C MET A 1 -12.58 6.53 -13.03
N LYS A 2 -12.31 5.49 -12.23
CA LYS A 2 -11.39 5.61 -11.10
C LYS A 2 -9.96 5.66 -11.65
N ASP A 3 -9.40 6.87 -11.75
CA ASP A 3 -8.11 7.11 -12.41
C ASP A 3 -6.90 6.73 -11.53
N PHE A 4 -7.11 6.55 -10.22
CA PHE A 4 -6.03 6.32 -9.28
C PHE A 4 -6.23 5.10 -8.37
N GLN A 5 -5.12 4.42 -8.09
CA GLN A 5 -5.06 3.20 -7.29
C GLN A 5 -4.37 3.45 -5.95
N ILE A 6 -4.88 2.85 -4.88
CA ILE A 6 -4.22 2.73 -3.60
C ILE A 6 -3.85 1.27 -3.41
N LEU A 7 -2.56 0.99 -3.29
CA LEU A 7 -2.05 -0.34 -3.03
C LEU A 7 -1.87 -0.52 -1.52
N VAL A 8 -2.38 -1.62 -0.97
CA VAL A 8 -2.27 -1.92 0.46
C VAL A 8 -1.60 -3.27 0.62
N PHE A 9 -0.43 -3.31 1.24
CA PHE A 9 0.26 -4.52 1.65
C PHE A 9 -0.04 -4.82 3.11
N THR A 10 -0.52 -6.04 3.39
CA THR A 10 -0.87 -6.49 4.74
C THR A 10 -0.24 -7.83 5.12
N GLY A 11 0.84 -8.24 4.45
CA GLY A 11 1.45 -9.55 4.67
C GLY A 11 0.49 -10.70 4.40
N ASP A 12 -0.35 -10.55 3.37
CA ASP A 12 -1.44 -11.45 3.00
C ASP A 12 -2.53 -11.65 4.09
N ASN A 13 -2.57 -10.81 5.12
CA ASN A 13 -3.64 -10.78 6.12
C ASN A 13 -4.89 -10.08 5.58
N VAL A 14 -5.89 -10.87 5.19
CA VAL A 14 -7.16 -10.40 4.60
C VAL A 14 -8.02 -9.60 5.57
N GLU A 15 -7.99 -9.91 6.87
CA GLU A 15 -8.74 -9.16 7.89
C GLU A 15 -8.15 -7.77 8.09
N LEU A 16 -6.81 -7.67 8.13
CA LEU A 16 -6.12 -6.39 8.20
C LEU A 16 -6.39 -5.57 6.94
N PHE A 17 -6.37 -6.18 5.76
CA PHE A 17 -6.73 -5.51 4.52
C PHE A 17 -8.16 -4.96 4.57
N SER A 18 -9.13 -5.77 5.02
CA SER A 18 -10.53 -5.36 5.15
C SER A 18 -10.71 -4.15 6.08
N ARG A 19 -9.96 -4.12 7.19
CA ARG A 19 -9.96 -2.98 8.14
C ARG A 19 -9.39 -1.71 7.49
N VAL A 20 -8.25 -1.81 6.82
CA VAL A 20 -7.61 -0.67 6.14
C VAL A 20 -8.49 -0.16 5.00
N ALA A 21 -9.03 -1.05 4.17
CA ALA A 21 -9.93 -0.69 3.07
C ALA A 21 -11.21 -0.03 3.60
N GLY A 22 -11.80 -0.55 4.67
CA GLY A 22 -12.94 0.04 5.36
C GLY A 22 -12.65 1.46 5.86
N ALA A 23 -11.50 1.65 6.53
CA ALA A 23 -11.07 2.97 7.00
C ALA A 23 -10.88 3.96 5.84
N LEU A 24 -10.19 3.56 4.76
CA LEU A 24 -9.99 4.38 3.57
C LEU A 24 -11.32 4.78 2.91
N THR A 25 -12.26 3.85 2.81
CA THR A 25 -13.58 4.11 2.21
C THR A 25 -14.42 5.07 3.07
N SER A 26 -14.18 5.11 4.38
CA SER A 26 -14.84 6.06 5.29
C SER A 26 -14.23 7.47 5.26
N MET A 27 -12.93 7.58 4.95
CA MET A 27 -12.20 8.85 4.97
C MET A 27 -12.19 9.54 3.60
N ILE A 28 -12.30 8.77 2.53
CA ILE A 28 -12.14 9.25 1.15
C ILE A 28 -13.48 9.14 0.42
N LEU A 29 -13.80 10.14 -0.40
CA LEU A 29 -15.01 10.13 -1.22
C LEU A 29 -15.07 8.83 -2.05
N PRO A 30 -16.23 8.13 -2.03
CA PRO A 30 -16.50 7.04 -2.95
C PRO A 30 -16.22 7.53 -4.39
N ASP A 31 -15.71 6.65 -5.24
CA ASP A 31 -15.37 6.92 -6.64
C ASP A 31 -14.08 7.72 -6.93
N THR A 32 -13.31 8.11 -5.92
CA THR A 32 -12.02 8.80 -6.17
C THR A 32 -10.87 7.82 -6.45
N TYR A 33 -10.85 6.66 -5.78
CA TYR A 33 -9.76 5.68 -5.89
C TYR A 33 -10.28 4.24 -5.90
N THR A 34 -9.46 3.32 -6.42
CA THR A 34 -9.63 1.88 -6.24
C THR A 34 -8.58 1.37 -5.26
N VAL A 35 -9.00 0.64 -4.22
CA VAL A 35 -8.11 0.04 -3.23
C VAL A 35 -7.81 -1.40 -3.65
N PHE A 36 -6.53 -1.74 -3.81
CA PHE A 36 -6.08 -3.09 -4.15
C PHE A 36 -5.23 -3.68 -3.03
N HIS A 37 -5.42 -4.97 -2.77
CA HIS A 37 -4.55 -5.73 -1.91
C HIS A 37 -3.30 -6.12 -2.71
N LEU A 38 -2.13 -5.72 -2.22
CA LEU A 38 -0.84 -6.05 -2.79
C LEU A 38 -0.30 -7.29 -2.07
N SER A 39 -0.14 -8.39 -2.80
CA SER A 39 0.44 -9.62 -2.26
C SER A 39 1.95 -9.49 -2.08
N TYR A 40 2.53 -10.38 -1.26
CA TYR A 40 3.98 -10.47 -1.07
C TYR A 40 4.72 -10.66 -2.40
N GLU A 41 4.27 -11.61 -3.24
CA GLU A 41 4.90 -11.86 -4.54
C GLU A 41 4.91 -10.61 -5.41
N ALA A 42 3.78 -9.88 -5.48
CA ALA A 42 3.67 -8.67 -6.29
C ALA A 42 4.63 -7.57 -5.80
N LEU A 43 4.73 -7.37 -4.48
CA LEU A 43 5.64 -6.39 -3.86
C LEU A 43 7.11 -6.70 -4.20
N CYS A 44 7.49 -7.98 -4.20
CA CYS A 44 8.86 -8.43 -4.35
C CYS A 44 9.29 -8.67 -5.82
N THR A 45 8.38 -8.78 -6.79
CA THR A 45 8.73 -9.20 -8.17
C THR A 45 8.37 -8.22 -9.28
N GLN A 46 7.27 -7.47 -9.18
CA GLN A 46 6.82 -6.62 -10.27
C GLN A 46 7.16 -5.15 -10.05
N PRO A 47 7.21 -4.32 -11.09
CA PRO A 47 6.94 -2.89 -10.92
C PRO A 47 5.46 -2.75 -10.52
N TRP A 48 5.19 -2.65 -9.22
CA TRP A 48 3.84 -2.49 -8.69
C TRP A 48 3.38 -1.02 -8.66
N ILE A 49 4.29 -0.04 -8.76
CA ILE A 49 3.94 1.37 -8.87
C ILE A 49 3.97 1.83 -10.33
N GLY A 50 2.79 1.89 -10.93
CA GLY A 50 2.52 2.58 -12.19
C GLY A 50 2.19 4.07 -11.99
N ARG A 51 1.97 4.81 -13.10
CA ARG A 51 1.57 6.24 -13.04
C ARG A 51 0.18 6.45 -12.44
N ASP A 52 -0.63 5.40 -12.46
CA ASP A 52 -1.98 5.31 -11.94
C ASP A 52 -2.02 4.96 -10.45
N VAL A 53 -0.88 4.64 -9.82
CA VAL A 53 -0.82 4.38 -8.37
C VAL A 53 -0.59 5.70 -7.63
N ALA A 54 -1.59 6.13 -6.87
CA ALA A 54 -1.53 7.34 -6.06
C ALA A 54 -0.87 7.12 -4.70
N CYS A 55 -0.98 5.91 -4.14
CA CYS A 55 -0.47 5.63 -2.80
C CYS A 55 -0.14 4.15 -2.60
N LEU A 56 0.94 3.89 -1.86
CA LEU A 56 1.24 2.61 -1.25
C LEU A 56 1.09 2.72 0.27
N ILE A 57 0.37 1.77 0.86
CA ILE A 57 0.24 1.60 2.29
C ILE A 57 0.83 0.25 2.67
N ILE A 58 1.79 0.25 3.59
CA ILE A 58 2.36 -0.97 4.18
C ILE A 58 1.82 -1.04 5.61
N ALA A 59 0.84 -1.90 5.84
CA ALA A 59 0.19 -2.05 7.14
C ALA A 59 0.78 -3.19 7.97
N ASP A 60 1.59 -4.04 7.36
CA ASP A 60 2.38 -5.07 8.04
C ASP A 60 3.80 -5.08 7.50
N THR A 61 4.78 -5.03 8.40
CA THR A 61 6.21 -5.04 8.05
C THR A 61 6.90 -6.32 8.53
N ALA A 62 6.23 -7.17 9.31
CA ALA A 62 6.84 -8.37 9.88
C ALA A 62 7.22 -9.40 8.79
N HIS A 63 6.45 -9.43 7.70
CA HIS A 63 6.66 -10.33 6.56
C HIS A 63 7.52 -9.71 5.44
N LEU A 64 8.16 -8.57 5.69
CA LEU A 64 9.06 -7.96 4.72
C LEU A 64 10.48 -8.52 4.88
N ASP A 65 10.86 -9.42 3.98
CA ASP A 65 12.24 -9.90 3.88
C ASP A 65 13.14 -8.88 3.17
N ASP A 66 14.46 -9.10 3.24
CA ASP A 66 15.49 -8.26 2.60
C ASP A 66 15.21 -7.97 1.12
N LYS A 67 14.60 -8.92 0.39
CA LYS A 67 14.25 -8.74 -1.02
C LYS A 67 13.19 -7.63 -1.19
N CYS A 68 12.14 -7.67 -0.40
CA CYS A 68 11.07 -6.69 -0.45
C CYS A 68 11.58 -5.33 0.08
N TRP A 69 12.40 -5.32 1.14
CA TRP A 69 13.05 -4.10 1.63
C TRP A 69 13.97 -3.44 0.60
N ASN A 70 14.83 -4.21 -0.08
CA ASN A 70 15.69 -3.70 -1.14
C ASN A 70 14.88 -3.07 -2.28
N ARG A 71 13.73 -3.68 -2.63
CA ARG A 71 12.83 -3.14 -3.66
C ARG A 71 12.16 -1.84 -3.22
N LEU A 72 11.67 -1.79 -1.99
CA LEU A 72 11.11 -0.58 -1.39
C LEU A 72 12.15 0.54 -1.34
N GLN A 73 13.36 0.23 -0.91
CA GLN A 73 14.47 1.19 -0.89
C GLN A 73 14.80 1.70 -2.29
N HIS A 74 14.87 0.81 -3.28
CA HIS A 74 15.07 1.23 -4.67
C HIS A 74 13.93 2.14 -5.15
N TYR A 75 12.68 1.83 -4.82
CA TYR A 75 11.56 2.70 -5.15
C TYR A 75 11.67 4.07 -4.46
N PHE A 76 11.91 4.09 -3.14
CA PHE A 76 12.03 5.31 -2.33
C PHE A 76 13.16 6.22 -2.79
N ASN A 77 14.28 5.65 -3.23
CA ASN A 77 15.40 6.42 -3.77
C ASN A 77 15.10 7.09 -5.12
N ASN A 78 14.05 6.64 -5.83
CA ASN A 78 13.70 7.14 -7.16
C ASN A 78 12.41 7.98 -7.17
N VAL A 79 11.75 8.18 -6.03
CA VAL A 79 10.56 9.05 -5.95
C VAL A 79 10.89 10.45 -5.47
N VAL A 80 10.15 11.41 -6.02
CA VAL A 80 10.33 12.84 -5.74
C VAL A 80 9.82 13.21 -4.33
N SER A 81 8.81 12.52 -3.81
CA SER A 81 8.32 12.75 -2.44
C SER A 81 7.80 11.48 -1.80
N LEU A 82 8.21 11.24 -0.55
CA LEU A 82 7.74 10.14 0.28
C LEU A 82 7.05 10.70 1.54
N LYS A 83 5.89 10.15 1.90
CA LYS A 83 5.18 10.50 3.13
C LYS A 83 4.95 9.24 3.96
N PHE A 84 5.38 9.27 5.21
CA PHE A 84 5.13 8.21 6.18
C PHE A 84 3.99 8.62 7.11
N TYR A 85 3.07 7.69 7.35
CA TYR A 85 1.97 7.87 8.29
C TYR A 85 1.97 6.72 9.28
N GLU A 86 2.13 7.04 10.56
CA GLU A 86 1.93 6.07 11.64
C GLU A 86 0.44 6.03 11.98
N ILE A 87 -0.21 4.90 11.73
CA ILE A 87 -1.62 4.71 12.10
C ILE A 87 -1.64 4.17 13.53
N LYS A 88 -1.90 5.06 14.50
CA LYS A 88 -2.13 4.66 15.89
C LYS A 88 -3.52 4.05 16.02
N THR A 89 -3.59 2.78 16.37
CA THR A 89 -4.85 2.14 16.76
C THR A 89 -5.31 2.74 18.09
N ALA A 90 -6.50 3.35 18.09
CA ALA A 90 -7.15 3.75 19.32
C ALA A 90 -7.48 2.48 20.12
N LYS A 91 -6.98 2.44 21.37
CA LYS A 91 -7.34 1.41 22.35
C LYS A 91 -8.79 1.56 22.80
#